data_AF-A0A945KIZ6-F1
#
_entry.id   AF-A0A945KIZ6-F1
#
_cell.length_a   1.000
_cell.length_b   1.000
_cell.length_c   1.000
_cell.angle_alpha   90.00
_cell.angle_beta   90.00
_cell.angle_gamma   90.00
#
_symmetry.space_group_name_H-M   'P 1'
#
loop_
_entity.id
_entity.type
_entity.pdbx_description
1 polymer ?
#
loop_
_entity_poly.entity_id
_entity_poly.type
_entity_poly.pdbx_seq_one_letter_code
_entity_poly.pdbx_strand_id
1 'polypeptide(L)' 'MSRSDRLYLFLAALFIAALVVTNLIANKFLTVDLGFRVFVLSAGALAYPLTFLVT' A
#
# COMPACT_ATOMS: atom_id res chain seq x y z
N MET A 1 28.18 1.03 9.84
CA MET A 1 26.72 0.88 9.94
C MET A 1 26.39 0.30 11.31
N SER A 2 25.72 1.08 12.15
CA SER A 2 25.27 0.66 13.46
C SER A 2 24.23 -0.47 13.33
N ARG A 3 24.00 -1.23 14.41
CA ARG A 3 22.98 -2.29 14.42
C ARG A 3 21.58 -1.71 14.17
N SER A 4 21.35 -0.48 14.61
CA SER A 4 20.11 0.28 14.40
C SER A 4 19.92 0.64 12.93
N ASP A 5 20.97 1.08 12.23
CA ASP A 5 20.87 1.47 10.81
C ASP A 5 20.42 0.28 9.94
N ARG A 6 20.94 -0.92 10.23
CA ARG A 6 20.54 -2.15 9.53
C ARG A 6 19.09 -2.53 9.81
N LEU A 7 18.61 -2.30 11.03
CA LEU A 7 17.21 -2.52 11.37
C LEU A 7 16.30 -1.53 10.63
N TYR A 8 16.66 -0.25 10.59
CA TYR A 8 15.90 0.76 9.84
C TYR A 8 15.88 0.49 8.34
N LEU A 9 17.01 0.10 7.75
CA LEU A 9 17.07 -0.29 6.34
C LEU A 9 16.23 -1.54 6.06
N PHE A 10 16.24 -2.52 6.95
CA PHE A 10 15.42 -3.72 6.82
C PHE A 10 13.92 -3.39 6.91
N LEU A 11 13.51 -2.56 7.88
CA LEU A 11 12.13 -2.10 8.01
C LEU A 11 11.69 -1.29 6.79
N ALA A 12 12.54 -0.42 6.26
CA ALA A 12 12.24 0.36 5.05
C ALA A 12 12.09 -0.54 3.82
N ALA A 13 12.98 -1.52 3.64
CA ALA A 13 12.89 -2.48 2.55
C ALA A 13 11.62 -3.35 2.67
N LEU A 14 11.28 -3.81 3.88
CA LEU A 14 10.07 -4.56 4.16
C LEU A 14 8.81 -3.74 3.87
N PHE A 15 8.80 -2.46 4.24
CA PHE A 15 7.70 -1.54 3.99
C PHE A 15 7.48 -1.32 2.48
N ILE A 16 8.54 -1.04 1.73
CA ILE A 16 8.48 -0.87 0.27
C ILE A 16 8.03 -2.17 -0.42
N ALA A 17 8.55 -3.32 0.01
CA ALA A 17 8.15 -4.61 -0.52
C ALA A 17 6.66 -4.89 -0.26
N ALA A 18 6.16 -4.59 0.95
CA ALA A 18 4.74 -4.72 1.27
C ALA A 18 3.86 -3.80 0.41
N LEU A 19 4.28 -2.56 0.15
CA LEU A 19 3.60 -1.64 -0.77
C LEU A 19 3.58 -2.18 -2.20
N VAL A 20 4.69 -2.69 -2.71
CA VAL A 20 4.77 -3.27 -4.07
C VAL A 20 3.91 -4.52 -4.17
N VAL A 21 4.00 -5.43 -3.19
CA VAL A 21 3.25 -6.69 -3.16
C VAL A 21 1.74 -6.44 -3.03
N THR A 22 1.31 -5.52 -2.16
CA THR A 22 -0.12 -5.15 -2.07
C THR A 22 -0.61 -4.50 -3.36
N ASN A 23 0.22 -3.71 -4.03
CA ASN A 23 -0.12 -3.11 -5.33
C ASN A 23 -0.17 -4.16 -6.48
N LEU A 24 0.62 -5.24 -6.42
CA LEU A 24 0.60 -6.34 -7.38
C LEU A 24 -0.54 -7.36 -7.13
N ILE A 25 -0.76 -7.76 -5.88
CA ILE A 25 -1.79 -8.75 -5.50
C ILE A 25 -3.20 -8.17 -5.71
N ALA A 26 -3.37 -6.86 -5.51
CA ALA A 26 -4.68 -6.21 -5.63
C ALA A 26 -5.19 -6.05 -7.08
N ASN A 27 -4.56 -6.69 -8.08
CA ASN A 27 -5.06 -6.79 -9.47
C ASN A 27 -5.73 -5.50 -9.99
N LYS A 28 -5.04 -4.38 -9.82
CA LYS A 28 -5.31 -3.04 -10.37
C LYS A 28 -6.70 -2.41 -10.17
N PHE A 29 -7.70 -3.10 -9.60
CA PHE A 29 -9.08 -2.70 -9.72
C PHE A 29 -9.93 -3.30 -8.58
N LEU A 30 -9.96 -2.60 -7.45
CA LEU A 30 -10.99 -2.82 -6.44
C LEU A 30 -12.32 -2.33 -7.02
N THR A 31 -13.21 -3.28 -7.30
CA THR A 31 -14.59 -3.03 -7.71
C THR A 31 -15.41 -2.79 -6.45
N VAL A 32 -15.54 -1.52 -6.09
CA VAL A 32 -16.43 -1.10 -5.00
C VAL A 32 -17.81 -0.91 -5.59
N ASP A 33 -18.72 -1.84 -5.32
CA ASP A 33 -20.11 -1.72 -5.67
C ASP A 33 -20.86 -0.98 -4.56
N LEU A 34 -21.19 0.29 -4.79
CA LEU A 34 -21.98 1.07 -3.85
C LEU A 34 -23.50 0.87 -4.03
N GLY A 35 -23.93 -0.13 -4.82
CA GLY A 35 -25.35 -0.45 -5.07
C GLY A 35 -26.04 0.47 -6.08
N PHE A 36 -25.43 1.61 -6.43
CA PHE A 36 -25.89 2.52 -7.49
C PHE A 36 -24.89 2.65 -8.65
N ARG A 37 -23.62 2.31 -8.45
CA ARG A 37 -22.55 2.28 -9.46
C ARG A 37 -21.39 1.42 -8.97
N VAL A 38 -20.80 0.67 -9.90
CA VAL A 38 -19.57 -0.08 -9.67
C VAL A 38 -18.38 0.83 -9.99
N PHE A 39 -17.63 1.21 -8.97
CA PHE A 39 -16.41 1.99 -9.12
C PHE A 39 -15.22 1.05 -9.16
N VAL A 40 -14.43 1.17 -10.21
CA VAL A 40 -13.21 0.40 -10.39
C VAL A 40 -12.04 1.30 -9.97
N LEU A 41 -11.61 1.19 -8.72
CA LEU A 41 -10.56 2.04 -8.17
C LEU A 41 -9.21 1.29 -8.17
N SER A 42 -8.14 1.97 -8.57
CA SER A 42 -6.79 1.42 -8.41
C SER A 42 -6.49 1.26 -6.93
N ALA A 43 -6.00 0.08 -6.52
CA ALA A 43 -5.66 -0.19 -5.12
C ALA A 43 -4.66 0.81 -4.52
N GLY A 44 -3.82 1.43 -5.35
CA GLY A 44 -2.93 2.52 -4.95
C GLY A 44 -3.66 3.75 -4.40
N ALA A 45 -4.92 3.98 -4.79
CA ALA A 45 -5.74 5.06 -4.25
C ALA A 45 -6.20 4.82 -2.81
N LEU A 46 -6.24 3.57 -2.32
CA LEU A 46 -6.48 3.27 -0.89
C LEU A 46 -5.22 3.40 -0.03
N ALA A 47 -4.04 3.21 -0.62
CA ALA A 47 -2.78 3.43 0.08
C ALA A 47 -2.57 4.92 0.43
N TYR A 48 -3.14 5.84 -0.34
CA TYR A 48 -3.01 7.29 -0.13
C TYR A 48 -3.71 7.79 1.16
N PRO A 49 -4.97 7.42 1.45
CA PRO A 49 -5.61 7.71 2.73
C PRO A 49 -4.90 7.05 3.92
N LEU A 50 -4.40 5.83 3.75
CA LEU A 50 -3.70 5.12 4.82
C LEU A 50 -2.37 5.82 5.15
N THR A 51 -1.62 6.25 4.14
CA THR A 51 -0.38 7.01 4.32
C THR A 51 -0.65 8.40 4.90
N PHE A 52 -1.73 9.07 4.49
CA PHE A 52 -2.19 10.32 5.14
C PHE A 52 -2.54 10.13 6.62
N LEU A 53 -3.08 8.98 7.02
CA LEU A 53 -3.46 8.71 8.40
C LEU A 53 -2.27 8.35 9.30
N VAL A 54 -1.19 7.86 8.70
CA VAL A 54 0.06 7.48 9.40
C VAL A 54 1.03 8.66 9.53
N THR A 55 0.89 9.70 8.69
CA THR A 55 1.77 10.88 8.65
C THR A 55 1.13 12.07 9.36
#